data_AF-A0A143ZX23-F1
#
_entry.id   AF-A0A143ZX23-F1
#
_cell.length_a   1.000
_cell.length_b   1.000
_cell.length_c   1.000
_cell.angle_alpha   90.00
_cell.angle_beta   90.00
_cell.angle_gamma   90.00
#
_symmetry.space_group_name_H-M   'P 1'
#
loop_
_entity.id
_entity.type
_entity.pdbx_description
1 polymer ?
#
loop_
_entity_poly.entity_id
_entity_poly.type
_entity_poly.pdbx_seq_one_letter_code
_entity_poly.pdbx_strand_id
1 'polypeptide(L)'
;MITYSEYFDDYVEDLNRYLHKIKHSIYNITNKEDYNKTREYIFEAEKCIKQINIEINSLPKGSNKIINQINTYNLDLKKYKNIVQKMSADYYSEEYLNSRQYDMTKKYKEGVDFLKESERRAQDIEDIGYTIMSELNSQRSAILRTKHHTDETRQEQNRVKRMLLSIYQNKLVFKGLLILIIILLVIANIGVIIYKIR
;
A
#
# COMPACT_ATOMS: atom_id res chain seq x y z
N MET A 1 23.84 -12.93 5.28
CA MET A 1 22.88 -11.82 5.29
C MET A 1 21.56 -12.42 5.73
N ILE A 2 21.36 -12.53 7.05
CA ILE A 2 20.12 -13.01 7.65
C ILE A 2 19.08 -11.97 7.24
N THR A 3 18.17 -12.37 6.35
CA THR A 3 17.30 -11.45 5.62
C THR A 3 16.42 -10.73 6.62
N TYR A 4 16.33 -9.39 6.54
CA TYR A 4 15.44 -8.55 7.38
C TYR A 4 13.97 -9.05 7.47
N SER A 5 13.55 -9.96 6.58
CA SER A 5 12.29 -10.71 6.66
C SER A 5 12.19 -11.64 7.88
N GLU A 6 13.27 -12.32 8.29
CA GLU A 6 13.24 -13.25 9.44
C GLU A 6 13.01 -12.50 10.76
N TYR A 7 13.66 -11.34 10.95
CA TYR A 7 13.43 -10.51 12.14
C TYR A 7 11.97 -10.02 12.22
N PHE A 8 11.41 -9.59 11.08
CA PHE A 8 10.01 -9.20 11.02
C PHE A 8 9.08 -10.36 11.41
N ASP A 9 9.34 -11.56 10.88
CA ASP A 9 8.57 -12.76 11.19
C ASP A 9 8.68 -13.13 12.69
N ASP A 10 9.89 -13.08 13.27
CA ASP A 10 10.12 -13.31 14.70
C ASP A 10 9.31 -12.34 15.59
N TYR A 11 9.30 -11.05 15.26
CA TYR A 11 8.53 -10.06 16.03
C TYR A 11 7.01 -10.29 15.90
N VAL A 12 6.54 -10.74 14.74
CA VAL A 12 5.13 -11.09 14.53
C VAL A 12 4.76 -12.35 15.35
N GLU A 13 5.62 -13.36 15.39
CA GLU A 13 5.42 -14.54 16.24
C GLU A 13 5.38 -14.18 17.73
N ASP A 14 6.31 -13.35 18.20
CA ASP A 14 6.34 -12.88 19.58
C ASP A 14 5.12 -12.02 19.93
N LEU A 15 4.70 -11.14 19.03
CA LEU A 15 3.46 -10.37 19.19
C LEU A 15 2.25 -11.29 19.37
N ASN A 16 2.11 -12.31 18.52
CA ASN A 16 1.03 -13.29 18.64
C ASN A 16 1.09 -14.05 19.98
N ARG A 17 2.29 -14.42 20.44
CA ARG A 17 2.51 -15.06 21.74
C ARG A 17 2.07 -14.15 22.89
N TYR A 18 2.43 -12.87 22.87
CA TYR A 18 2.00 -11.92 23.90
C TYR A 18 0.50 -11.65 23.84
N LEU A 19 -0.11 -11.52 22.67
CA LEU A 19 -1.56 -11.37 22.53
C LEU A 19 -2.32 -12.55 23.13
N HIS A 20 -1.84 -13.78 22.93
CA HIS A 20 -2.40 -14.96 23.57
C HIS A 20 -2.26 -14.91 25.09
N LYS A 21 -1.09 -14.53 25.61
CA LYS A 21 -0.85 -14.36 27.05
C LYS A 21 -1.76 -13.29 27.66
N ILE A 22 -1.92 -12.13 27.01
CA ILE A 22 -2.79 -11.03 27.43
C ILE A 22 -4.24 -11.50 27.49
N LYS A 23 -4.72 -12.16 26.43
CA LYS A 23 -6.09 -12.67 26.37
C LYS A 23 -6.34 -13.63 27.54
N HIS A 24 -5.42 -14.57 27.78
CA HIS A 24 -5.54 -15.51 28.89
C HIS A 24 -5.45 -14.83 30.26
N SER A 25 -4.51 -13.90 30.44
CA SER A 25 -4.29 -13.26 31.73
C SER A 25 -5.42 -12.31 32.11
N ILE A 26 -6.03 -11.59 31.15
CA ILE A 26 -7.19 -10.71 31.39
C ILE A 26 -8.38 -11.46 32.00
N TYR A 27 -8.65 -12.69 31.56
CA TYR A 27 -9.74 -13.49 32.13
C TYR A 27 -9.45 -14.01 33.54
N ASN A 28 -8.17 -14.04 33.94
CA ASN A 28 -7.70 -14.63 35.18
C ASN A 28 -7.13 -13.59 36.17
N ILE A 29 -7.40 -12.30 35.98
CA ILE A 29 -6.94 -11.26 36.92
C ILE A 29 -7.70 -11.41 38.24
N THR A 30 -7.02 -11.90 39.27
CA THR A 30 -7.58 -12.02 40.62
C THR A 30 -6.97 -11.03 41.60
N ASN A 31 -5.73 -10.63 41.36
CA ASN A 31 -4.94 -9.83 42.28
C ASN A 31 -4.07 -8.78 41.54
N LYS A 32 -3.39 -7.93 42.31
CA LYS A 32 -2.51 -6.88 41.79
C LYS A 32 -1.31 -7.43 40.99
N GLU A 33 -0.82 -8.61 41.33
CA GLU A 33 0.29 -9.26 40.62
C GLU A 33 -0.15 -9.72 39.21
N ASP A 34 -1.31 -10.35 39.08
CA ASP A 34 -1.91 -10.75 37.79
C ASP A 34 -2.16 -9.53 36.89
N TYR A 35 -2.63 -8.44 37.50
CA TYR A 35 -2.82 -7.16 36.83
C TYR A 35 -1.49 -6.59 36.30
N ASN A 36 -0.46 -6.53 37.14
CA ASN A 36 0.85 -6.01 36.76
C ASN A 36 1.48 -6.87 35.66
N LYS A 37 1.38 -8.19 35.77
CA LYS A 37 1.85 -9.15 34.76
C LYS A 37 1.13 -8.99 33.43
N THR A 38 -0.19 -8.77 33.46
CA THR A 38 -0.97 -8.46 32.24
C THR A 38 -0.53 -7.15 31.61
N ARG A 39 -0.25 -6.11 32.42
CA ARG A 39 0.29 -4.84 31.93
C ARG A 39 1.68 -4.99 31.33
N GLU A 40 2.54 -5.80 31.92
CA GLU A 40 3.85 -6.12 31.35
C GLU A 40 3.71 -6.80 29.99
N TYR A 41 2.80 -7.78 29.84
CA TYR A 41 2.54 -8.40 28.53
C TYR A 41 2.02 -7.40 27.49
N ILE A 42 1.12 -6.49 27.88
CA ILE A 42 0.66 -5.41 26.99
C ILE A 42 1.84 -4.52 26.57
N PHE A 43 2.72 -4.17 27.51
CA PHE A 43 3.88 -3.33 27.24
C PHE A 43 4.90 -4.00 26.31
N GLU A 44 5.18 -5.29 26.51
CA GLU A 44 6.06 -6.05 25.60
C GLU A 44 5.43 -6.19 24.20
N ALA A 45 4.11 -6.41 24.10
CA ALA A 45 3.42 -6.42 22.82
C ALA A 45 3.46 -5.04 22.12
N GLU A 46 3.31 -3.94 22.85
CA GLU A 46 3.47 -2.58 22.32
C GLU A 46 4.90 -2.35 21.79
N LYS A 47 5.93 -2.92 22.42
CA LYS A 47 7.31 -2.86 21.89
C LYS A 47 7.45 -3.65 20.59
N CYS A 48 6.90 -4.87 20.51
CA CYS A 48 6.91 -5.66 19.27
C CYS A 48 6.26 -4.88 18.13
N ILE A 49 5.09 -4.28 18.35
CA ILE A 49 4.42 -3.45 17.34
C ILE A 49 5.27 -2.26 16.91
N LYS A 50 5.91 -1.55 17.86
CA LYS A 50 6.79 -0.43 17.53
C LYS A 50 7.95 -0.87 16.64
N GLN A 51 8.57 -1.99 16.98
CA GLN A 51 9.68 -2.55 16.22
C GLN A 51 9.23 -2.97 14.81
N ILE A 52 8.09 -3.65 14.71
CA ILE A 52 7.47 -4.02 13.43
C ILE A 52 7.16 -2.77 12.58
N ASN A 53 6.63 -1.70 13.17
CA ASN A 53 6.33 -0.46 12.44
C ASN A 53 7.60 0.21 11.87
N ILE A 54 8.72 0.16 12.60
CA ILE A 54 10.01 0.66 12.11
C ILE A 54 10.47 -0.16 10.89
N GLU A 55 10.29 -1.49 10.97
CA GLU A 55 10.68 -2.40 9.89
C GLU A 55 9.78 -2.27 8.67
N ILE A 56 8.46 -2.14 8.85
CA ILE A 56 7.49 -1.91 7.77
C ILE A 56 7.80 -0.63 6.99
N ASN A 57 8.16 0.46 7.68
CA ASN A 57 8.53 1.71 7.03
C ASN A 57 9.80 1.57 6.16
N SER A 58 10.59 0.53 6.40
CA SER A 58 11.78 0.20 5.61
C SER A 58 11.46 -0.76 4.45
N LEU A 59 10.27 -1.38 4.43
CA LEU A 59 9.83 -2.26 3.34
C LEU A 59 9.35 -1.43 2.13
N PRO A 60 9.56 -1.92 0.89
CA PRO A 60 9.06 -1.26 -0.30
C PRO A 60 7.53 -1.09 -0.27
N LYS A 61 7.04 0.05 -0.78
CA LYS A 61 5.62 0.42 -0.87
C LYS A 61 4.82 -0.71 -1.54
N GLY A 62 4.16 -1.55 -0.74
CA GLY A 62 3.54 -2.79 -1.20
C GLY A 62 3.13 -3.75 -0.08
N SER A 63 3.69 -3.60 1.12
CA SER A 63 3.35 -4.39 2.32
C SER A 63 2.02 -4.01 2.99
N ASN A 64 1.00 -3.61 2.21
CA ASN A 64 -0.30 -3.15 2.74
C ASN A 64 -1.00 -4.20 3.62
N LYS A 65 -0.81 -5.49 3.32
CA LYS A 65 -1.36 -6.60 4.13
C LYS A 65 -0.80 -6.59 5.55
N ILE A 66 0.51 -6.37 5.67
CA ILE A 66 1.22 -6.31 6.95
C ILE A 66 0.75 -5.08 7.73
N ILE A 67 0.70 -3.90 7.09
CA ILE A 67 0.22 -2.66 7.72
C ILE A 67 -1.19 -2.86 8.29
N ASN A 68 -2.09 -3.48 7.52
CA ASN A 68 -3.45 -3.75 7.97
C ASN A 68 -3.49 -4.69 9.19
N GLN A 69 -2.70 -5.77 9.19
CA GLN A 69 -2.59 -6.68 10.33
C GLN A 69 -2.08 -5.97 11.58
N ILE A 70 -1.05 -5.13 11.45
CA ILE A 70 -0.49 -4.36 12.57
C ILE A 70 -1.48 -3.32 13.10
N ASN A 71 -2.28 -2.70 12.24
CA ASN A 71 -3.36 -1.82 12.67
C ASN A 71 -4.41 -2.58 13.50
N THR A 72 -4.79 -3.79 13.08
CA THR A 72 -5.69 -4.67 13.86
C THR A 72 -5.09 -5.01 15.23
N TYR A 73 -3.82 -5.42 15.29
CA TYR A 73 -3.16 -5.72 16.56
C TYR A 73 -3.05 -4.48 17.48
N ASN A 74 -2.83 -3.29 16.92
CA ASN A 74 -2.86 -2.04 17.69
C ASN A 74 -4.24 -1.78 18.31
N LEU A 75 -5.32 -2.03 17.57
CA LEU A 75 -6.68 -1.88 18.07
C LEU A 75 -6.98 -2.88 19.19
N ASP A 76 -6.56 -4.13 19.04
CA ASP A 76 -6.69 -5.16 20.06
C ASP A 76 -5.89 -4.81 21.33
N LEU A 77 -4.64 -4.37 21.20
CA LEU A 77 -3.86 -3.92 22.35
C LEU A 77 -4.48 -2.71 23.04
N LYS A 78 -5.01 -1.73 22.27
CA LYS A 78 -5.73 -0.59 22.84
C LYS A 78 -6.97 -1.04 23.61
N LYS A 79 -7.72 -2.01 23.07
CA LYS A 79 -8.86 -2.63 23.74
C LYS A 79 -8.43 -3.30 25.05
N TYR A 80 -7.42 -4.16 25.02
CA TYR A 80 -6.89 -4.84 26.21
C TYR A 80 -6.37 -3.86 27.26
N LYS A 81 -5.65 -2.82 26.85
CA LYS A 81 -5.18 -1.74 27.71
C LYS A 81 -6.33 -1.01 28.40
N ASN A 82 -7.39 -0.68 27.66
CA ASN A 82 -8.58 -0.04 28.22
C ASN A 82 -9.31 -0.95 29.21
N ILE A 83 -9.44 -2.25 28.91
CA ILE A 83 -10.05 -3.23 29.84
C ILE A 83 -9.27 -3.27 31.14
N VAL A 84 -7.94 -3.43 31.07
CA VAL A 84 -7.07 -3.47 32.22
C VAL A 84 -7.13 -2.14 33.00
N GLN A 85 -7.05 -0.99 32.33
CA GLN A 85 -7.13 0.32 32.99
C GLN A 85 -8.49 0.57 33.66
N LYS A 86 -9.60 0.08 33.10
CA LYS A 86 -10.91 0.14 33.78
C LYS A 86 -10.96 -0.76 35.01
N MET A 87 -10.39 -1.97 34.94
CA MET A 87 -10.30 -2.88 36.09
C MET A 87 -9.55 -2.26 37.27
N SER A 88 -8.53 -1.42 37.04
CA SER A 88 -7.87 -0.70 38.15
C SER A 88 -8.74 0.44 38.68
N ALA A 89 -9.41 1.20 37.81
CA ALA A 89 -10.32 2.26 38.24
C ALA A 89 -11.46 1.72 39.11
N ASP A 90 -12.05 0.58 38.73
CA ASP A 90 -13.11 -0.09 39.49
C ASP A 90 -12.58 -0.65 40.82
N TYR A 91 -11.36 -1.25 40.82
CA TYR A 91 -10.72 -1.79 42.03
C TYR A 91 -10.36 -0.73 43.07
N TYR A 92 -10.07 0.51 42.64
CA TYR A 92 -9.76 1.64 43.53
C TYR A 92 -10.98 2.51 43.88
N SER A 93 -12.19 2.16 43.42
CA SER A 93 -13.41 2.83 43.89
C SER A 93 -13.90 2.19 45.20
N GLU A 94 -13.93 2.99 46.27
CA GLU A 94 -14.22 2.56 47.65
C GLU A 94 -15.65 1.97 47.81
N GLU A 95 -16.54 2.22 46.85
CA GLU A 95 -17.92 1.72 46.81
C GLU A 95 -18.05 0.26 46.30
N TYR A 96 -16.98 -0.34 45.75
CA TYR A 96 -17.03 -1.65 45.09
C TYR A 96 -17.22 -2.85 46.04
N LEU A 97 -17.00 -2.69 47.34
CA LEU A 97 -17.13 -3.80 48.29
C LEU A 97 -18.56 -4.37 48.38
N ASN A 98 -19.60 -3.61 48.01
CA ASN A 98 -20.99 -4.02 48.22
C ASN A 98 -21.86 -4.27 46.95
N SER A 99 -21.32 -4.19 45.73
CA SER A 99 -22.13 -4.33 44.49
C SER A 99 -21.69 -5.46 43.55
N ARG A 100 -21.05 -6.52 44.06
CA ARG A 100 -20.50 -7.66 43.29
C ARG A 100 -21.50 -8.34 42.33
N GLN A 101 -22.81 -8.27 42.60
CA GLN A 101 -23.83 -8.90 41.74
C GLN A 101 -24.36 -7.97 40.64
N TYR A 102 -24.39 -6.66 40.88
CA TYR A 102 -24.69 -5.65 39.84
C TYR A 102 -23.55 -5.53 38.83
N ASP A 103 -22.30 -5.71 39.29
CA ASP A 103 -21.11 -5.65 38.45
C ASP A 103 -21.06 -6.74 37.37
N MET A 104 -21.36 -8.00 37.71
CA MET A 104 -21.34 -9.11 36.75
C MET A 104 -22.33 -8.92 35.59
N THR A 105 -23.56 -8.50 35.90
CA THR A 105 -24.60 -8.26 34.88
C THR A 105 -24.24 -7.06 34.00
N LYS A 106 -23.69 -6.00 34.60
CA LYS A 106 -23.21 -4.82 33.87
C LYS A 106 -22.04 -5.18 32.94
N LYS A 107 -21.04 -5.92 33.42
CA LYS A 107 -19.90 -6.40 32.61
C LYS A 107 -20.34 -7.30 31.47
N TYR A 108 -21.33 -8.17 31.69
CA TYR A 108 -21.87 -9.02 30.62
C TYR A 108 -22.58 -8.19 29.55
N LYS A 109 -23.45 -7.25 29.97
CA LYS A 109 -24.14 -6.34 29.06
C LYS A 109 -23.14 -5.48 28.27
N GLU A 110 -22.14 -4.93 28.94
CA GLU A 110 -21.05 -4.17 28.31
C GLU A 110 -20.22 -5.02 27.35
N GLY A 111 -19.95 -6.29 27.68
CA GLY A 111 -19.26 -7.23 26.82
C GLY A 111 -20.05 -7.58 25.56
N VAL A 112 -21.36 -7.80 25.68
CA VAL A 112 -22.27 -8.04 24.54
C VAL A 112 -22.38 -6.80 23.66
N ASP A 113 -22.56 -5.62 24.25
CA ASP A 113 -22.61 -4.36 23.51
C ASP A 113 -21.27 -4.09 22.79
N PHE A 114 -20.14 -4.36 23.45
CA PHE A 114 -18.82 -4.29 22.85
C PHE A 114 -18.67 -5.27 21.68
N LEU A 115 -19.13 -6.52 21.82
CA LEU A 115 -19.06 -7.53 20.74
C LEU A 115 -19.90 -7.11 19.54
N LYS A 116 -21.11 -6.60 19.78
CA LYS A 116 -22.00 -6.08 18.74
C LYS A 116 -21.42 -4.85 18.04
N GLU A 117 -20.77 -3.96 18.79
CA GLU A 117 -20.03 -2.83 18.23
C GLU A 117 -18.78 -3.31 17.46
N SER A 118 -18.11 -4.35 17.93
CA SER A 118 -16.97 -4.96 17.25
C SER A 118 -17.36 -5.64 15.95
N GLU A 119 -18.51 -6.33 15.92
CA GLU A 119 -19.09 -6.96 14.73
C GLU A 119 -19.45 -5.91 13.68
N ARG A 120 -20.15 -4.84 14.10
CA ARG A 120 -20.46 -3.71 13.20
C ARG A 120 -19.20 -3.05 12.65
N ARG A 121 -18.20 -2.79 13.48
CA ARG A 121 -16.92 -2.22 13.04
C ARG A 121 -16.14 -3.18 12.14
N ALA A 122 -16.18 -4.48 12.40
CA ALA A 122 -15.55 -5.47 11.54
C ALA A 122 -16.22 -5.49 10.15
N GLN A 123 -17.55 -5.41 10.10
CA GLN A 123 -18.30 -5.30 8.86
C GLN A 123 -17.98 -4.00 8.11
N ASP A 124 -17.92 -2.85 8.80
CA ASP A 124 -17.51 -1.58 8.20
C ASP A 124 -16.08 -1.66 7.63
N ILE A 125 -15.16 -2.33 8.33
CA ILE A 125 -13.78 -2.57 7.86
C ILE A 125 -13.76 -3.50 6.64
N GLU A 126 -14.58 -4.54 6.61
CA GLU A 126 -14.72 -5.42 5.47
C GLU A 126 -15.25 -4.66 4.24
N ASP A 127 -16.28 -3.81 4.40
CA ASP A 127 -16.84 -2.98 3.33
C ASP A 127 -15.84 -1.94 2.80
N ILE A 128 -15.09 -1.29 3.70
CA ILE A 128 -13.96 -0.42 3.32
C ILE A 128 -12.89 -1.24 2.59
N GLY A 129 -12.59 -2.45 3.06
CA GLY A 129 -11.65 -3.38 2.44
C GLY A 129 -12.07 -3.77 1.01
N TYR A 130 -13.35 -4.09 0.79
CA TYR A 130 -13.91 -4.36 -0.53
C TYR A 130 -13.82 -3.13 -1.45
N THR A 131 -14.10 -1.95 -0.92
CA THR A 131 -14.03 -0.69 -1.68
C THR A 131 -12.59 -0.38 -2.12
N ILE A 132 -11.62 -0.46 -1.20
CA ILE A 132 -10.20 -0.26 -1.51
C ILE A 132 -9.72 -1.31 -2.52
N MET A 133 -10.11 -2.58 -2.36
CA MET A 133 -9.73 -3.64 -3.30
C MET A 133 -10.31 -3.39 -4.71
N SER A 134 -11.56 -2.92 -4.78
CA SER A 134 -12.19 -2.50 -6.03
C SER A 134 -11.45 -1.34 -6.69
N GLU A 135 -11.12 -0.29 -5.91
CA GLU A 135 -10.33 0.85 -6.38
C GLU A 135 -8.93 0.43 -6.85
N LEU A 136 -8.24 -0.44 -6.12
CA LEU A 136 -6.92 -0.97 -6.50
C LEU A 136 -7.00 -1.78 -7.80
N ASN A 137 -8.03 -2.61 -7.97
CA ASN A 137 -8.24 -3.35 -9.21
C ASN A 137 -8.58 -2.43 -10.39
N SER A 138 -9.33 -1.34 -10.14
CA SER A 138 -9.60 -0.30 -11.12
C SER A 138 -8.31 0.46 -11.49
N GLN A 139 -7.52 0.88 -10.51
CA GLN A 139 -6.21 1.52 -10.71
C GLN A 139 -5.24 0.60 -11.46
N ARG A 140 -5.15 -0.68 -11.11
CA ARG A 140 -4.34 -1.67 -11.82
C ARG A 140 -4.79 -1.80 -13.27
N SER A 141 -6.09 -1.91 -13.51
CA SER A 141 -6.67 -1.98 -14.85
C SER A 141 -6.38 -0.72 -15.67
N ALA A 142 -6.45 0.46 -15.04
CA ALA A 142 -6.10 1.74 -15.65
C ALA A 142 -4.61 1.83 -15.98
N ILE A 143 -3.72 1.44 -15.07
CA ILE A 143 -2.27 1.42 -15.29
C ILE A 143 -1.90 0.45 -16.43
N LEU A 144 -2.47 -0.76 -16.42
CA LEU A 144 -2.23 -1.74 -17.48
C LEU A 144 -2.72 -1.21 -18.83
N ARG A 145 -3.90 -0.59 -18.87
CA ARG A 145 -4.42 0.06 -20.07
C ARG A 145 -3.49 1.16 -20.55
N THR A 146 -3.09 2.09 -19.69
CA THR A 146 -2.17 3.19 -20.03
C THR A 146 -0.81 2.66 -20.50
N LYS A 147 -0.30 1.59 -19.88
CA LYS A 147 0.93 0.93 -20.32
C LYS A 147 0.79 0.39 -21.74
N HIS A 148 -0.28 -0.35 -22.02
CA HIS A 148 -0.56 -0.85 -23.38
C HIS A 148 -0.69 0.28 -24.40
N HIS A 149 -1.42 1.35 -24.08
CA HIS A 149 -1.55 2.51 -24.97
C HIS A 149 -0.21 3.22 -25.20
N THR A 150 0.64 3.29 -24.18
CA THR A 150 2.00 3.87 -24.29
C THR A 150 2.89 3.01 -25.17
N ASP A 151 2.83 1.69 -25.03
CA ASP A 151 3.59 0.75 -25.85
C ASP A 151 3.14 0.78 -27.32
N GLU A 152 1.83 0.81 -27.58
CA GLU A 152 1.25 0.98 -28.93
C GLU A 152 1.63 2.35 -29.53
N THR A 153 1.49 3.42 -28.77
CA THR A 153 1.89 4.78 -29.22
C THR A 153 3.37 4.83 -29.56
N ARG A 154 4.24 4.18 -28.77
CA ARG A 154 5.67 4.10 -29.05
C ARG A 154 5.96 3.32 -30.33
N GLN A 155 5.21 2.26 -30.60
CA GLN A 155 5.32 1.50 -31.85
C GLN A 155 4.91 2.34 -33.06
N GLU A 156 3.78 3.06 -32.97
CA GLU A 156 3.32 3.95 -34.05
C GLU A 156 4.26 5.14 -34.24
N GLN A 157 4.79 5.74 -33.17
CA GLN A 157 5.84 6.77 -33.27
C GLN A 157 7.08 6.26 -34.01
N ASN A 158 7.53 5.03 -33.72
CA ASN A 158 8.65 4.41 -34.42
C ASN A 158 8.34 4.14 -35.90
N ARG A 159 7.09 3.79 -36.24
CA ARG A 159 6.63 3.62 -37.63
C ARG A 159 6.60 4.95 -38.37
N VAL A 160 6.02 5.99 -37.76
CA VAL A 160 5.97 7.35 -38.31
C VAL A 160 7.38 7.91 -38.50
N LYS A 161 8.29 7.72 -37.54
CA LYS A 161 9.69 8.14 -37.66
C LYS A 161 10.38 7.48 -38.86
N ARG A 162 10.17 6.17 -39.08
CA ARG A 162 10.72 5.46 -40.25
C ARG A 162 10.16 6.00 -41.56
N MET A 163 8.85 6.25 -41.63
CA MET A 163 8.21 6.85 -42.81
C MET A 163 8.72 8.26 -43.09
N LEU A 164 8.82 9.12 -42.06
CA LEU A 164 9.36 10.48 -42.19
C LEU A 164 10.80 10.48 -42.68
N LEU A 165 11.65 9.59 -42.16
CA LEU A 165 13.03 9.44 -42.62
C LEU A 165 13.09 9.01 -44.09
N SER A 166 12.23 8.07 -44.51
CA SER A 166 12.14 7.64 -45.91
C SER A 166 11.67 8.78 -46.83
N ILE A 167 10.65 9.54 -46.42
CA ILE A 167 10.18 10.72 -47.16
C ILE A 167 11.28 11.78 -47.26
N TYR A 168 12.00 12.06 -46.17
CA TYR A 168 13.08 13.04 -46.14
C TYR A 168 14.24 12.63 -47.07
N GLN A 169 14.65 11.36 -47.04
CA GLN A 169 15.65 10.80 -47.94
C GLN A 169 15.22 10.93 -49.40
N ASN A 170 13.98 10.54 -49.73
CA ASN A 170 13.44 10.66 -51.08
C ASN A 170 13.40 12.14 -51.54
N LYS A 171 12.99 13.06 -50.65
CA LYS A 171 12.94 14.50 -50.96
C LYS A 171 14.31 15.08 -51.25
N LEU A 172 15.36 14.66 -50.53
CA LEU A 172 16.74 15.05 -50.82
C LEU A 172 17.19 14.57 -52.20
N VAL A 173 16.90 13.31 -52.55
CA VAL A 173 17.21 12.74 -53.87
C VAL A 173 16.48 13.51 -54.98
N PHE A 174 15.18 13.78 -54.82
CA PHE A 174 14.42 14.57 -55.79
C PHE A 174 14.96 16.00 -55.95
N LYS A 175 15.38 16.65 -54.86
CA LYS A 175 15.99 17.98 -54.93
C LYS A 175 17.33 17.96 -55.68
N GLY A 176 18.14 16.92 -55.48
CA GLY A 176 19.38 16.70 -56.23
C GLY A 176 19.14 16.50 -57.73
N LEU A 177 18.16 15.66 -58.09
CA LEU A 177 17.75 15.44 -59.49
C LEU A 177 17.25 16.72 -60.17
N LEU A 178 16.45 17.53 -59.47
CA LEU A 178 15.93 18.80 -59.99
C LEU A 178 17.06 19.79 -60.32
N ILE A 179 18.03 19.96 -59.42
CA ILE A 179 19.20 20.80 -59.66
C ILE A 179 20.00 20.30 -60.87
N LEU A 180 20.19 19.00 -60.99
CA LEU A 180 20.89 18.37 -62.11
C LEU A 180 20.19 18.67 -63.46
N ILE A 181 18.87 18.56 -63.52
CA ILE A 181 18.07 18.87 -64.72
C ILE A 181 18.22 20.35 -65.12
N ILE A 182 18.18 21.27 -64.16
CA ILE A 182 18.38 22.71 -64.43
C ILE A 182 19.77 22.97 -65.03
N ILE A 183 20.82 22.35 -64.47
CA ILE A 183 22.19 22.49 -64.98
C ILE A 183 22.28 21.98 -66.43
N LEU A 184 21.68 20.83 -66.73
CA LEU A 184 21.66 20.29 -68.10
C LEU A 184 20.94 21.22 -69.08
N LEU A 185 19.83 21.83 -68.68
CA LEU A 185 19.12 22.81 -69.51
C LEU A 185 19.95 24.08 -69.76
N VAL A 186 20.69 24.57 -68.75
CA VAL A 186 21.58 25.73 -68.93
C VAL A 186 22.71 25.40 -69.92
N ILE A 187 23.33 24.22 -69.80
CA ILE A 187 24.38 23.76 -70.73
C ILE A 187 23.82 23.62 -72.14
N ALA A 188 22.63 23.04 -72.31
CA ALA A 188 21.98 22.89 -73.61
C ALA A 188 21.69 24.26 -74.27
N ASN A 189 21.18 25.24 -73.51
CA ASN A 189 20.93 26.59 -74.02
C ASN A 189 22.22 27.31 -74.42
N ILE A 190 23.30 27.19 -73.62
CA ILE A 190 24.62 27.73 -73.96
C ILE A 190 25.15 27.09 -75.26
N GLY A 191 24.99 25.77 -75.41
CA GLY A 191 25.38 25.05 -76.63
C GLY A 191 24.66 25.56 -77.88
N VAL A 192 23.35 25.83 -77.78
CA VAL A 192 22.55 26.40 -78.89
C VAL A 192 22.96 27.83 -79.22
N ILE A 193 23.21 28.69 -78.22
CA ILE A 193 23.66 30.07 -78.45
C ILE A 193 25.02 30.10 -79.15
N ILE A 194 25.97 29.26 -78.70
CA ILE A 194 27.30 29.14 -79.33
C ILE A 194 27.17 28.64 -80.76
N TYR A 195 26.29 27.66 -81.02
CA TYR A 195 26.06 27.16 -82.37
C TYR A 195 25.38 28.18 -83.29
N LYS A 196 24.50 29.05 -82.75
CA LYS A 196 23.81 30.09 -83.54
C LYS A 196 24.65 31.32 -83.83
N ILE A 197 25.56 31.69 -82.91
CA ILE A 197 26.49 32.82 -83.08
C ILE A 197 27.59 32.49 -84.09
N ARG A 198 27.94 31.22 -84.23
CA ARG A 198 28.96 30.73 -85.16
C ARG A 198 28.37 30.41 -86.53
#